data_AF-A0A9N7USS2-F1
#
_entry.id   AF-A0A9N7USS2-F1
#
_cell.length_a   1.000
_cell.length_b   1.000
_cell.length_c   1.000
_cell.angle_alpha   90.00
_cell.angle_beta   90.00
_cell.angle_gamma   90.00
#
_symmetry.space_group_name_H-M   'P 1'
#
loop_
_entity.id
_entity.type
_entity.pdbx_description
1 polymer ?
#
loop_
_entity_poly.entity_id
_entity_poly.type
_entity_poly.pdbx_seq_one_letter_code
_entity_poly.pdbx_strand_id
1 'polypeptide(L)'
;MDEDDGHMENGVHAARDSDRQQRLRLCVLNEMLNTERDYVRTLLFLQSAFLHRIRQTADDQQCLSPEHVKILFSNIEDILELHKEVLSAVEASLSLNPSPSIHWDTFSSSL
;
A
#
# COMPACT_ATOMS: atom_id res chain seq x y z
N MET A 1 -26.85 -51.69 -13.03
CA MET A 1 -26.22 -50.95 -14.13
C MET A 1 -26.35 -49.49 -13.75
N ASP A 2 -25.31 -49.04 -13.03
CA ASP A 2 -24.71 -47.70 -13.07
C ASP A 2 -25.60 -46.47 -12.84
N GLU A 3 -25.73 -46.08 -11.57
CA GLU A 3 -26.01 -44.70 -11.17
C GLU A 3 -25.06 -44.32 -10.02
N ASP A 4 -23.83 -43.93 -10.36
CA ASP A 4 -22.91 -43.22 -9.45
C ASP A 4 -21.88 -42.44 -10.28
N ASP A 5 -22.26 -41.28 -10.82
CA ASP A 5 -21.28 -40.33 -11.40
C ASP A 5 -21.78 -38.88 -11.40
N GLY A 6 -22.21 -38.38 -10.23
CA GLY A 6 -22.79 -37.02 -10.09
C GLY A 6 -22.09 -36.09 -9.10
N HIS A 7 -21.09 -36.55 -8.33
CA HIS A 7 -20.60 -35.81 -7.17
C HIS A 7 -19.23 -35.13 -7.34
N MET A 8 -18.45 -35.45 -8.36
CA MET A 8 -17.09 -34.89 -8.51
C MET A 8 -17.04 -33.49 -9.14
N GLU A 9 -18.04 -33.10 -9.94
CA GLU A 9 -17.98 -31.83 -10.67
C GLU A 9 -18.15 -30.61 -9.74
N ASN A 10 -19.00 -30.72 -8.72
CA ASN A 10 -19.34 -29.60 -7.84
C ASN A 10 -18.15 -29.17 -6.93
N GLY A 11 -17.28 -30.11 -6.55
CA GLY A 11 -16.07 -29.83 -5.78
C GLY A 11 -14.97 -29.15 -6.59
N VAL A 12 -14.87 -29.46 -7.89
CA VAL A 12 -13.90 -28.85 -8.80
C VAL A 12 -14.27 -27.40 -9.12
N HIS A 13 -15.56 -27.10 -9.30
CA HIS A 13 -16.03 -25.72 -9.48
C HIS A 13 -15.82 -24.87 -8.22
N ALA A 14 -16.13 -25.40 -7.03
CA ALA A 14 -15.90 -24.69 -5.77
C ALA A 14 -14.42 -24.39 -5.49
N ALA A 15 -13.51 -25.32 -5.81
CA ALA A 15 -12.06 -25.10 -5.67
C ALA A 15 -11.55 -24.02 -6.64
N ARG A 16 -12.01 -24.02 -7.90
CA ARG A 16 -11.67 -23.00 -8.89
C ARG A 16 -12.18 -21.62 -8.51
N ASP A 17 -13.38 -21.53 -7.93
CA ASP A 17 -13.92 -20.28 -7.42
C ASP A 17 -13.14 -19.77 -6.20
N SER A 18 -12.72 -20.66 -5.30
CA SER A 18 -11.84 -20.33 -4.19
C SER A 18 -10.49 -19.76 -4.66
N ASP A 19 -9.84 -20.39 -5.64
CA ASP A 19 -8.57 -19.91 -6.19
C ASP A 19 -8.73 -18.54 -6.86
N ARG A 20 -9.83 -18.33 -7.59
CA ARG A 20 -10.16 -17.03 -8.19
C ARG A 20 -10.36 -15.96 -7.10
N GLN A 21 -11.09 -16.27 -6.04
CA GLN A 21 -11.32 -15.36 -4.93
C GLN A 21 -10.02 -15.00 -4.20
N GLN A 22 -9.13 -15.97 -3.99
CA GLN A 22 -7.81 -15.74 -3.42
C GLN A 22 -6.96 -14.80 -4.29
N ARG A 23 -6.96 -15.01 -5.62
CA ARG A 23 -6.24 -14.12 -6.55
C ARG A 23 -6.79 -12.70 -6.54
N LEU A 24 -8.12 -12.53 -6.55
CA LEU A 24 -8.74 -11.20 -6.45
C LEU A 24 -8.40 -10.52 -5.13
N ARG A 25 -8.41 -11.27 -4.02
CA ARG A 25 -8.01 -10.76 -2.71
C ARG A 25 -6.57 -10.26 -2.72
N LEU A 26 -5.64 -11.03 -3.30
CA LEU A 26 -4.24 -10.60 -3.45
C LEU A 26 -4.10 -9.36 -4.33
N CYS A 27 -4.84 -9.27 -5.45
CA CYS A 27 -4.84 -8.07 -6.30
C CYS A 27 -5.30 -6.83 -5.53
N VAL A 28 -6.40 -6.91 -4.78
CA VAL A 28 -6.91 -5.79 -3.97
C VAL A 28 -5.92 -5.40 -2.89
N LEU A 29 -5.34 -6.37 -2.18
CA LEU A 29 -4.36 -6.09 -1.12
C LEU A 29 -3.08 -5.46 -1.68
N ASN A 30 -2.61 -5.90 -2.84
CA ASN A 30 -1.45 -5.32 -3.50
C ASN A 30 -1.71 -3.89 -3.96
N GLU A 31 -2.91 -3.62 -4.48
CA GLU A 31 -3.33 -2.26 -4.85
C GLU A 31 -3.39 -1.33 -3.63
N MET A 32 -3.98 -1.81 -2.52
CA MET A 32 -3.97 -1.08 -1.25
C MET A 32 -2.54 -0.79 -0.77
N LEU A 33 -1.63 -1.77 -0.85
CA LEU A 33 -0.24 -1.57 -0.48
C LEU A 33 0.45 -0.53 -1.37
N ASN A 34 0.27 -0.60 -2.69
CA ASN A 34 0.93 0.31 -3.62
C ASN A 34 0.42 1.75 -3.46
N THR A 35 -0.89 1.91 -3.35
CA THR A 35 -1.49 3.23 -3.11
C THR A 35 -1.06 3.82 -1.77
N GLU A 36 -0.93 3.00 -0.73
CA GLU A 36 -0.38 3.43 0.57
C GLU A 36 1.09 3.85 0.45
N ARG A 37 1.93 3.10 -0.27
CA ARG A 37 3.33 3.47 -0.57
C ARG A 37 3.42 4.82 -1.28
N ASP A 38 2.57 5.05 -2.27
CA ASP A 38 2.53 6.31 -3.02
C ASP A 38 2.08 7.48 -2.16
N TYR A 39 1.11 7.24 -1.27
CA TYR A 39 0.67 8.24 -0.32
C TYR A 39 1.77 8.62 0.68
N VAL A 40 2.43 7.64 1.29
CA VAL A 40 3.59 7.88 2.19
C VAL A 40 4.71 8.63 1.48
N ARG A 41 5.01 8.29 0.21
CA ARG A 41 6.01 9.03 -0.60
C ARG A 41 5.62 10.49 -0.80
N THR A 42 4.34 10.75 -1.05
CA THR A 42 3.81 12.12 -1.20
C THR A 42 3.95 12.91 0.09
N LEU A 43 3.61 12.30 1.23
CA LEU A 43 3.78 12.92 2.54
C LEU A 43 5.26 13.18 2.88
N LEU A 44 6.16 12.23 2.58
CA LEU A 44 7.61 12.40 2.72
C LEU A 44 8.14 13.55 1.85
N PHE A 45 7.63 13.68 0.63
CA PHE A 45 7.95 14.80 -0.25
C PHE A 45 7.50 16.12 0.38
N LEU A 46 6.29 16.21 0.90
CA LEU A 46 5.80 17.42 1.57
C LEU A 46 6.69 17.81 2.76
N GLN A 47 7.06 16.83 3.60
CA GLN A 47 7.98 17.06 4.71
C GLN A 47 9.36 17.54 4.24
N SER A 48 9.95 16.85 3.27
CA SER A 48 11.34 17.10 2.86
C SER A 48 11.49 18.35 1.99
N ALA A 49 10.60 18.54 1.02
CA ALA A 49 10.69 19.64 0.06
C ALA A 49 10.25 20.97 0.67
N PHE A 50 9.33 20.96 1.64
CA PHE A 50 8.80 22.18 2.26
C PHE A 50 9.21 22.32 3.72
N LEU A 51 8.76 21.44 4.63
CA LEU A 51 8.97 21.64 6.07
C LEU A 51 10.45 21.64 6.47
N HIS A 52 11.23 20.67 6.01
CA HIS A 52 12.66 20.61 6.28
C HIS A 52 13.39 21.82 5.68
N ARG A 53 13.04 22.22 4.45
CA ARG A 53 13.63 23.41 3.83
C ARG A 53 13.30 24.68 4.61
N ILE A 54 12.03 24.89 4.97
CA ILE A 54 11.60 26.04 5.76
C ILE A 54 12.37 26.10 7.10
N ARG A 55 12.48 24.97 7.81
CA ARG A 55 13.22 24.87 9.09
C ARG A 55 14.73 25.13 8.95
N GLN A 56 15.30 24.90 7.77
CA GLN A 56 16.72 25.14 7.48
C GLN A 56 16.99 26.57 6.95
N THR A 57 15.97 27.23 6.41
CA THR A 57 16.05 28.63 5.97
C THR A 57 16.04 29.55 7.18
N ALA A 58 16.97 30.51 7.21
CA ALA A 58 17.02 31.52 8.26
C ALA A 58 15.77 32.41 8.27
N ASP A 59 15.36 32.88 9.46
CA ASP A 59 14.12 33.63 9.66
C ASP A 59 14.03 34.91 8.81
N ASP A 60 15.17 35.54 8.50
CA ASP A 60 15.27 36.74 7.66
C ASP A 60 15.08 36.46 6.16
N GLN A 61 15.15 35.19 5.76
CA GLN A 61 14.97 34.71 4.39
C GLN A 61 13.68 33.91 4.20
N GLN A 62 12.91 33.68 5.28
CA GLN A 62 11.65 32.96 5.20
C GLN A 62 10.54 33.83 4.60
N CYS A 63 9.90 33.33 3.56
CA CYS A 63 8.73 33.96 2.95
C CYS A 63 7.43 33.75 3.74
N LEU A 64 7.43 32.85 4.73
CA LEU A 64 6.25 32.44 5.50
C LEU A 64 6.55 32.55 7.00
N SER A 65 5.61 33.13 7.76
CA SER A 65 5.70 33.12 9.22
C SER A 65 5.41 31.71 9.78
N PRO A 66 5.90 31.39 10.99
CA PRO A 66 5.65 30.10 11.63
C PRO A 66 4.15 29.75 11.76
N GLU A 67 3.30 30.77 11.97
CA GLU A 67 1.84 30.60 12.04
C GLU A 67 1.25 30.15 10.70
N HIS A 68 1.65 30.77 9.59
CA HIS A 68 1.18 30.38 8.26
C HIS A 68 1.65 28.97 7.89
N VAL A 69 2.87 28.59 8.27
CA VAL A 69 3.37 27.22 8.09
C VAL A 69 2.49 26.23 8.85
N LYS A 70 2.12 26.55 10.09
CA LYS A 70 1.23 25.69 10.89
C LYS A 70 -0.17 25.58 10.28
N ILE A 71 -0.72 26.65 9.73
CA ILE A 71 -2.03 26.63 9.05
C ILE A 71 -1.99 25.77 7.77
N LEU A 72 -0.91 25.90 6.98
CA LEU A 72 -0.77 25.19 5.71
C LEU A 72 -0.51 23.68 5.88
N PHE A 73 0.35 23.33 6.82
CA PHE A 73 0.82 21.94 6.99
C PHE A 73 0.16 21.21 8.15
N SER A 74 -0.47 21.91 9.10
CA SER A 74 -1.16 21.30 10.25
C SER A 74 -0.30 20.21 10.93
N ASN A 75 -0.90 19.05 11.21
CA ASN A 75 -0.30 17.86 11.81
C ASN A 75 0.20 16.84 10.76
N ILE A 76 0.67 17.30 9.59
CA ILE A 76 1.04 16.39 8.49
C ILE A 76 2.20 15.42 8.84
N GLU A 77 3.09 15.81 9.75
CA GLU A 77 4.17 14.91 10.20
C GLU A 77 3.64 13.77 11.06
N ASP A 78 2.65 14.04 11.92
CA ASP A 78 1.98 13.01 12.73
C ASP A 78 1.20 12.04 11.82
N ILE A 79 0.53 12.58 10.78
CA ILE A 79 -0.14 11.76 9.76
C ILE A 79 0.89 10.90 9.02
N LEU A 80 2.03 11.47 8.63
CA LEU A 80 3.09 10.72 7.96
C LEU A 80 3.63 9.60 8.84
N GLU A 81 3.85 9.84 10.13
CA GLU A 81 4.33 8.82 11.07
C GLU A 81 3.33 7.66 11.20
N LEU A 82 2.04 7.97 11.39
CA LEU A 82 0.98 6.97 11.42
C LEU A 82 0.95 6.14 10.14
N HIS A 83 1.00 6.79 8.97
CA HIS A 83 0.94 6.08 7.69
C HIS A 83 2.19 5.21 7.44
N LYS A 84 3.36 5.58 7.96
CA LYS A 84 4.54 4.69 7.94
C LYS A 84 4.30 3.43 8.76
N GLU A 85 3.67 3.53 9.92
CA GLU A 85 3.33 2.37 10.76
C GLU A 85 2.32 1.46 10.07
N VAL A 86 1.26 2.06 9.50
CA VAL A 86 0.24 1.33 8.72
C VAL A 86 0.89 0.61 7.55
N LEU A 87 1.72 1.31 6.76
CA LEU A 87 2.44 0.73 5.63
C LEU A 87 3.29 -0.48 6.08
N SER A 88 4.07 -0.32 7.16
CA SER A 88 4.90 -1.41 7.69
C SER A 88 4.06 -2.61 8.14
N ALA A 89 2.94 -2.39 8.82
CA ALA A 89 2.04 -3.46 9.25
C ALA A 89 1.40 -4.21 8.07
N VAL A 90 1.02 -3.49 7.01
CA VAL A 90 0.45 -4.08 5.78
C VAL A 90 1.51 -4.88 5.02
N GLU A 91 2.73 -4.36 4.89
CA GLU A 91 3.87 -5.07 4.28
C GLU A 91 4.22 -6.36 5.03
N ALA A 92 4.24 -6.31 6.37
CA ALA A 92 4.47 -7.48 7.20
C ALA A 92 3.35 -8.54 7.01
N SER A 93 2.09 -8.10 6.97
CA SER A 93 0.94 -9.01 6.78
C SER A 93 0.95 -9.71 5.43
N LEU A 94 1.45 -9.04 4.38
CA LEU A 94 1.58 -9.60 3.04
C LEU A 94 2.80 -10.52 2.89
N SER A 95 3.93 -10.17 3.52
CA SER A 95 5.13 -11.02 3.51
C SER A 95 4.93 -12.34 4.28
N LEU A 96 4.05 -12.37 5.29
CA LEU A 96 3.66 -13.58 6.04
C LEU A 96 2.65 -14.47 5.30
N ASN A 97 2.03 -14.00 4.22
CA ASN A 97 1.15 -14.79 3.35
C ASN A 97 1.78 -15.02 1.96
N PRO A 98 2.96 -15.66 1.85
CA PRO A 98 3.44 -16.12 0.56
C PRO A 98 2.57 -17.31 0.15
N SER A 99 1.51 -17.07 -0.62
CA SER A 99 0.90 -18.14 -1.40
C SER A 99 2.01 -18.85 -2.20
N PRO A 100 2.01 -20.19 -2.30
CA PRO A 100 3.11 -20.92 -2.90
C PRO A 100 3.23 -20.50 -4.37
N SER A 101 4.39 -19.92 -4.71
CA SER A 101 4.87 -19.70 -6.09
C SER A 101 3.94 -18.96 -7.06
N ILE A 102 3.92 -17.63 -7.02
CA ILE A 102 3.91 -16.81 -8.25
C ILE A 102 4.99 -15.74 -8.10
N HIS A 103 6.10 -15.96 -8.79
CA HIS A 103 7.22 -15.02 -8.94
C HIS A 103 6.76 -13.86 -9.82
N TRP A 104 6.31 -12.76 -9.20
CA TRP A 104 5.82 -11.56 -9.88
C TRP A 104 6.94 -10.66 -10.45
N ASP A 105 8.21 -11.01 -10.26
CA ASP A 105 9.36 -10.23 -10.74
C ASP A 105 9.45 -10.12 -12.29
N THR A 106 8.58 -10.81 -13.02
CA THR A 106 8.50 -10.72 -14.49
C THR A 106 7.58 -9.61 -15.00
N PHE A 107 6.64 -9.08 -14.20
CA PHE A 107 5.70 -8.05 -14.68
C PHE A 107 6.23 -6.61 -14.58
N SER A 108 7.21 -6.34 -13.72
CA SER A 108 7.81 -5.00 -13.61
C SER A 108 8.88 -4.71 -14.68
N SER A 109 9.29 -5.70 -15.47
CA SER A 109 10.37 -5.57 -16.48
C SER A 109 9.85 -5.29 -17.90
N SER A 110 8.58 -4.92 -18.08
CA SER A 110 8.01 -4.61 -19.41
C SER A 110 7.09 -3.39 -19.43
N LEU A 111 7.48 -2.34 -18.71
CA LEU A 111 7.03 -0.97 -18.97
C LEU A 111 8.23 -0.04 -19.10
#